data_AF-A0A954ZCP9-F1
#
_entry.id   AF-A0A954ZCP9-F1
#
_cell.length_a   1.000
_cell.length_b   1.000
_cell.length_c   1.000
_cell.angle_alpha   90.00
_cell.angle_beta   90.00
_cell.angle_gamma   90.00
#
_symmetry.space_group_name_H-M   'P 1'
#
loop_
_entity.id
_entity.type
_entity.pdbx_description
1 polymer ?
#
loop_
_entity_poly.entity_id
_entity_poly.type
_entity_poly.pdbx_seq_one_letter_code
_entity_poly.pdbx_strand_id
1 'polypeptide(L)'
;MFDVRNTTRSLRLPGEYSARFRDYSRGTTLLLLVTLLGLATESPSVGEEWSNTGSGDWFAASNWTPANVPNASRAAAINNGGEATANATSGSTSLRALNILTGTNGGRGLLDVSNLNVEVEENLDVGVVDSVVATGAVDISATGEASFLNVDQLILGQATGNDLNVAQTSAANGATATGTGMFTAEQINRFVVGGDIDIGQASGDGTSTGMGDVIIRDVGTVLDVLGDIDTGVASAVPGGTNIGTGTIEILRAARVHVTGDLDIGQTTGDGTASGSGTVHLTNVADVTVDDSIDIAKVRAFDNARNFGVGHAAITNATASIGFGANNPGSIEIARVLVSENAVGSGDGQLILRGTSMTIANDVIVGELALGGTNNANTATALLQLVDSDLETRDLTVAARTGNTVGQLQGTVELVRSFLSVQSLLDLQADATLRLGIDGMVRANGLETAGRYSALDVDMVNLGGALEIVNTENYAGPAAGSSHDMLLLQSATDLVGDFQSVTYSGFELLDEVFTYVGTTGMGVDGLFSSLNVTQDTIELTNFLARPGDANGDNLIDDADLAILTSNRFRAGTNWTTGDFNSDGRTDVRDFNIWNKFKFTTVGAAASSVPEPTSMTLLVVTA
;
A
#
# COMPACT_ATOMS: atom_id res chain seq x y z
N MET A 1 63.81 -18.49 2.31
CA MET A 1 64.23 -17.11 1.96
C MET A 1 63.02 -16.23 2.21
N PHE A 2 63.24 -15.11 2.89
CA PHE A 2 62.28 -14.29 3.65
C PHE A 2 61.16 -13.59 2.84
N ASP A 3 60.18 -13.08 3.62
CA ASP A 3 59.25 -11.93 3.39
C ASP A 3 57.88 -12.28 2.77
N VAL A 4 56.74 -12.34 3.48
CA VAL A 4 55.94 -11.41 4.35
C VAL A 4 55.27 -10.24 3.59
N ARG A 5 53.93 -10.31 3.45
CA ARG A 5 52.88 -9.33 3.86
C ARG A 5 51.50 -9.83 3.34
N ASN A 6 50.61 -10.36 4.17
CA ASN A 6 49.60 -9.73 5.03
C ASN A 6 48.42 -9.05 4.29
N THR A 7 47.28 -9.74 4.22
CA THR A 7 45.93 -9.15 4.36
C THR A 7 45.02 -10.13 5.12
N THR A 8 44.30 -9.55 6.07
CA THR A 8 43.59 -10.12 7.22
C THR A 8 42.40 -11.01 6.86
N ARG A 9 42.41 -12.27 7.33
CA ARG A 9 41.20 -13.10 7.51
C ARG A 9 40.73 -12.98 8.96
N SER A 10 39.55 -12.38 9.14
CA SER A 10 38.79 -12.42 10.39
C SER A 10 38.03 -13.75 10.45
N LEU A 11 38.41 -14.57 11.43
CA LEU A 11 37.78 -15.84 11.79
C LEU A 11 36.59 -15.51 12.71
N ARG A 12 35.34 -15.57 12.21
CA ARG A 12 34.15 -15.57 13.08
C ARG A 12 33.89 -16.99 13.58
N LEU A 13 33.99 -17.17 14.90
CA LEU A 13 33.53 -18.36 15.62
C LEU A 13 32.01 -18.26 15.88
N PRO A 14 31.30 -19.39 16.04
CA PRO A 14 29.88 -19.41 16.37
C PRO A 14 29.68 -19.18 17.87
N GLY A 15 28.82 -18.24 18.24
CA GLY A 15 28.52 -17.90 19.63
C GLY A 15 27.07 -17.47 19.81
N GLU A 16 26.28 -18.39 20.38
CA GLU A 16 25.20 -18.18 21.34
C GLU A 16 24.40 -16.85 21.27
N TYR A 17 23.20 -16.92 20.68
CA TYR A 17 22.08 -16.06 21.06
C TYR A 17 20.95 -16.94 21.60
N SER A 18 20.98 -17.17 22.91
CA SER A 18 19.83 -17.61 23.70
C SER A 18 19.64 -16.59 24.82
N ALA A 19 18.66 -15.71 24.68
CA ALA A 19 18.10 -14.90 25.76
C ALA A 19 16.59 -15.16 25.74
N ARG A 20 16.10 -16.17 26.47
CA ARG A 20 15.59 -16.08 27.85
C ARG A 20 14.48 -15.04 28.03
N PHE A 21 13.28 -15.37 27.56
CA PHE A 21 12.03 -14.99 28.23
C PHE A 21 11.64 -16.11 29.18
N ARG A 22 11.88 -15.94 30.49
CA ARG A 22 11.15 -16.59 31.60
C ARG A 22 11.61 -16.05 32.95
N ASP A 23 10.62 -15.88 33.83
CA ASP A 23 10.66 -15.72 35.28
C ASP A 23 10.87 -14.31 35.88
N TYR A 24 9.77 -13.57 36.01
CA TYR A 24 9.53 -12.72 37.18
C TYR A 24 8.29 -13.21 37.93
N SER A 25 8.45 -14.25 38.75
CA SER A 25 7.59 -14.43 39.91
C SER A 25 8.38 -15.03 41.08
N ARG A 26 8.60 -14.19 42.10
CA ARG A 26 8.71 -14.47 43.55
C ARG A 26 9.80 -13.62 44.23
N GLY A 27 9.33 -12.61 44.95
CA GLY A 27 9.67 -12.40 46.36
C GLY A 27 10.96 -11.65 46.68
N THR A 28 10.85 -10.34 46.89
CA THR A 28 11.56 -9.69 48.00
C THR A 28 10.77 -8.45 48.45
N THR A 29 10.09 -8.58 49.58
CA THR A 29 9.43 -7.50 50.31
C THR A 29 10.49 -6.53 50.83
N LEU A 30 10.74 -5.43 50.11
CA LEU A 30 11.49 -4.29 50.62
C LEU A 30 10.49 -3.25 51.13
N LEU A 31 10.33 -3.19 52.44
CA LEU A 31 9.51 -2.20 53.14
C LEU A 31 10.25 -0.85 53.06
N LEU A 32 10.01 -0.07 51.99
CA LEU A 32 10.50 1.29 51.86
C LEU A 32 9.55 2.22 52.61
N LEU A 33 9.96 2.67 53.80
CA LEU A 33 9.28 3.70 54.57
C LEU A 33 9.52 5.05 53.89
N VAL A 34 8.71 5.37 52.88
CA VAL A 34 8.71 6.67 52.20
C VAL A 34 8.17 7.73 53.17
N THR A 35 9.02 8.69 53.49
CA THR A 35 8.67 9.86 54.29
C THR A 35 7.78 10.75 53.41
N LEU A 36 6.51 10.97 53.82
CA LEU A 36 5.58 11.92 53.21
C LEU A 36 6.17 13.34 53.24
N LEU A 37 6.91 13.70 52.20
CA LEU A 37 7.04 15.09 51.77
C LEU A 37 5.91 15.29 50.76
N GLY A 38 4.99 16.19 51.07
CA GLY A 38 3.86 16.53 50.21
C GLY A 38 4.35 17.09 48.88
N LEU A 39 4.60 16.21 47.92
CA LEU A 39 4.44 16.53 46.52
C LEU A 39 2.95 16.85 46.38
N ALA A 40 2.65 18.14 46.27
CA ALA A 40 1.37 18.57 45.76
C ALA A 40 1.26 17.94 44.37
N THR A 41 0.59 16.80 44.27
CA THR A 41 0.07 16.34 42.98
C THR A 41 -0.79 17.49 42.50
N GLU A 42 -0.45 18.09 41.37
CA GLU A 42 -1.31 19.08 40.76
C GLU A 42 -2.70 18.44 40.67
N SER A 43 -3.65 19.01 41.39
CA SER A 43 -5.04 18.58 41.27
C SER A 43 -5.40 18.70 39.78
N PRO A 44 -5.98 17.65 39.16
CA PRO A 44 -6.30 17.67 37.75
C PRO A 44 -7.02 18.98 37.45
N SER A 45 -6.54 19.72 36.45
CA SER A 45 -7.15 20.99 36.08
C SER A 45 -8.63 20.74 35.86
N VAL A 46 -9.49 21.38 36.67
CA VAL A 46 -10.93 21.27 36.49
C VAL A 46 -11.24 21.89 35.13
N GLY A 47 -11.56 21.05 34.15
CA GLY A 47 -11.94 21.49 32.81
C GLY A 47 -13.18 22.39 32.85
N GLU A 48 -13.32 23.26 31.86
CA GLU A 48 -14.53 24.01 31.63
C GLU A 48 -15.47 23.19 30.75
N GLU A 49 -16.70 23.02 31.19
CA GLU A 49 -17.71 22.21 30.50
C GLU A 49 -18.71 23.11 29.80
N TRP A 50 -19.03 22.81 28.54
CA TRP A 50 -20.08 23.45 27.78
C TRP A 50 -21.43 23.10 28.40
N SER A 51 -22.12 24.12 28.89
CA SER A 51 -23.34 23.98 29.67
C SER A 51 -24.62 24.19 28.85
N ASN A 52 -24.49 24.60 27.59
CA ASN A 52 -25.62 24.86 26.69
C ASN A 52 -25.90 23.64 25.80
N THR A 53 -27.09 23.04 25.90
CA THR A 53 -27.49 21.89 25.06
C THR A 53 -27.89 22.29 23.63
N GLY A 54 -27.84 23.59 23.29
CA GLY A 54 -28.05 24.12 21.94
C GLY A 54 -26.76 24.68 21.34
N SER A 55 -26.90 25.52 20.31
CA SER A 55 -25.79 26.22 19.68
C SER A 55 -25.40 27.50 20.44
N GLY A 56 -24.11 27.83 20.47
CA GLY A 56 -23.60 29.06 21.08
C GLY A 56 -22.20 29.43 20.61
N ASP A 57 -21.80 30.68 20.87
CA ASP A 57 -20.46 31.21 20.58
C ASP A 57 -19.44 30.72 21.63
N TRP A 58 -18.32 30.16 21.19
CA TRP A 58 -17.18 29.74 22.02
C TRP A 58 -16.72 30.84 22.97
N PHE A 59 -16.69 32.09 22.50
CA PHE A 59 -16.18 33.23 23.26
C PHE A 59 -17.21 33.82 24.24
N ALA A 60 -18.44 33.30 24.29
CA ALA A 60 -19.42 33.70 25.28
C ALA A 60 -19.24 32.90 26.57
N ALA A 61 -18.62 33.52 27.58
CA ALA A 61 -18.37 32.92 28.89
C ALA A 61 -19.62 32.28 29.54
N SER A 62 -20.83 32.78 29.24
CA SER A 62 -22.10 32.22 29.73
C SER A 62 -22.43 30.83 29.19
N ASN A 63 -21.77 30.37 28.14
CA ASN A 63 -21.97 29.03 27.58
C ASN A 63 -21.20 27.96 28.36
N TRP A 64 -20.20 28.36 29.16
CA TRP A 64 -19.33 27.45 29.89
C TRP A 64 -19.69 27.36 31.37
N THR A 65 -19.32 26.26 32.01
CA THR A 65 -19.40 26.05 33.45
C THR A 65 -18.02 25.62 33.98
N PRO A 66 -17.39 26.41 34.87
CA PRO A 66 -17.81 27.75 35.32
C PRO A 66 -17.85 28.76 34.16
N ALA A 67 -18.61 29.86 34.33
CA ALA A 67 -18.85 30.86 33.27
C ALA A 67 -17.61 31.71 32.92
N ASN A 68 -16.65 31.07 32.25
CA ASN A 68 -15.39 31.62 31.74
C ASN A 68 -15.17 31.08 30.32
N VAL A 69 -14.33 31.72 29.52
CA VAL A 69 -13.96 31.19 28.20
C VAL A 69 -12.72 30.31 28.37
N PRO A 70 -12.68 29.10 27.79
CA PRO A 70 -11.51 28.25 27.84
C PRO A 70 -10.29 28.96 27.24
N ASN A 71 -9.13 28.70 27.82
CA ASN A 71 -7.85 29.21 27.38
C ASN A 71 -6.81 28.08 27.39
N ALA A 72 -5.59 28.36 26.94
CA ALA A 72 -4.49 27.37 26.83
C ALA A 72 -4.13 26.62 28.14
N SER A 73 -4.64 27.02 29.31
CA SER A 73 -4.40 26.33 30.59
C SER A 73 -5.58 25.46 31.07
N ARG A 74 -6.67 25.37 30.29
CA ARG A 74 -7.89 24.65 30.68
C ARG A 74 -8.42 23.79 29.54
N ALA A 75 -8.88 22.59 29.89
CA ALA A 75 -9.65 21.73 28.99
C ALA A 75 -11.03 22.34 28.72
N ALA A 76 -11.52 22.19 27.50
CA ALA A 76 -12.83 22.60 27.04
C ALA A 76 -13.63 21.35 26.62
N ALA A 77 -14.71 21.03 27.33
CA ALA A 77 -15.52 19.84 27.06
C ALA A 77 -16.90 20.20 26.50
N ILE A 78 -17.25 19.71 25.31
CA ILE A 78 -18.54 19.89 24.65
C ILE A 78 -19.24 18.52 24.62
N ASN A 79 -19.88 18.13 25.72
CA ASN A 79 -20.37 16.75 25.92
C ASN A 79 -21.89 16.62 26.12
N ASN A 80 -22.63 17.72 26.20
CA ASN A 80 -24.06 17.71 26.57
C ASN A 80 -25.04 17.83 25.37
N GLY A 81 -24.58 17.50 24.17
CA GLY A 81 -25.32 17.65 22.91
C GLY A 81 -25.30 19.07 22.33
N GLY A 82 -24.53 19.98 22.94
CA GLY A 82 -24.35 21.34 22.46
C GLY A 82 -23.47 21.47 21.21
N GLU A 83 -23.61 22.62 20.57
CA GLU A 83 -22.80 23.05 19.43
C GLU A 83 -22.04 24.32 19.81
N ALA A 84 -20.71 24.26 19.81
CA ALA A 84 -19.85 25.42 20.03
C ALA A 84 -19.36 25.96 18.68
N THR A 85 -19.57 27.25 18.44
CA THR A 85 -19.14 27.93 17.21
C THR A 85 -18.09 28.98 17.54
N ALA A 86 -16.96 28.99 16.83
CA ALA A 86 -15.91 29.99 17.00
C ALA A 86 -15.61 30.67 15.66
N ASN A 87 -15.81 31.99 15.58
CA ASN A 87 -15.59 32.75 14.35
C ASN A 87 -14.89 34.09 14.65
N ALA A 88 -13.94 34.50 13.80
CA ALA A 88 -13.16 35.75 13.93
C ALA A 88 -13.98 37.05 13.85
N THR A 89 -15.26 37.00 13.46
CA THR A 89 -16.14 38.18 13.55
C THR A 89 -16.30 38.73 14.98
N SER A 90 -15.89 37.96 15.99
CA SER A 90 -15.86 38.33 17.42
C SER A 90 -14.69 39.25 17.84
N GLY A 91 -13.73 39.54 16.96
CA GLY A 91 -12.54 40.36 17.28
C GLY A 91 -11.38 39.57 17.91
N SER A 92 -11.55 38.27 18.14
CA SER A 92 -10.47 37.33 18.47
C SER A 92 -9.78 36.83 17.21
N THR A 93 -8.45 36.64 17.26
CA THR A 93 -7.66 36.09 16.15
C THR A 93 -7.29 34.62 16.34
N SER A 94 -7.54 34.06 17.53
CA SER A 94 -7.14 32.69 17.88
C SER A 94 -8.10 32.03 18.87
N LEU A 95 -8.34 30.73 18.69
CA LEU A 95 -8.87 29.81 19.70
C LEU A 95 -7.68 29.08 20.35
N ARG A 96 -7.59 29.13 21.68
CA ARG A 96 -6.55 28.40 22.44
C ARG A 96 -7.19 27.62 23.57
N ALA A 97 -6.88 26.34 23.70
CA ALA A 97 -7.35 25.47 24.79
C ALA A 97 -6.24 24.50 25.20
N LEU A 98 -6.29 23.99 26.44
CA LEU A 98 -5.41 22.91 26.84
C LEU A 98 -5.79 21.63 26.08
N ASN A 99 -7.02 21.15 26.33
CA ASN A 99 -7.66 20.07 25.59
C ASN A 99 -8.97 20.57 24.99
N ILE A 100 -9.41 19.96 23.91
CA ILE A 100 -10.77 20.11 23.40
C ILE A 100 -11.39 18.72 23.31
N LEU A 101 -12.48 18.51 24.03
CA LEU A 101 -13.19 17.24 24.09
C LEU A 101 -14.58 17.43 23.46
N THR A 102 -14.86 16.86 22.29
CA THR A 102 -16.19 16.93 21.66
C THR A 102 -16.88 15.59 21.74
N GLY A 103 -17.97 15.53 22.50
CA GLY A 103 -18.81 14.34 22.61
C GLY A 103 -18.10 13.12 23.20
N THR A 104 -17.31 13.29 24.26
CA THR A 104 -16.54 12.24 24.93
C THR A 104 -17.32 11.54 26.05
N ASN A 105 -16.94 10.30 26.40
CA ASN A 105 -17.34 9.60 27.64
C ASN A 105 -18.86 9.54 27.91
N GLY A 106 -19.67 9.22 26.90
CA GLY A 106 -21.13 9.21 27.00
C GLY A 106 -21.81 10.47 26.46
N GLY A 107 -21.03 11.45 26.04
CA GLY A 107 -21.48 12.74 25.56
C GLY A 107 -21.75 12.81 24.06
N ARG A 108 -22.37 13.93 23.66
CA ARG A 108 -22.48 14.36 22.27
C ARG A 108 -21.98 15.79 22.14
N GLY A 109 -21.29 16.14 21.07
CA GLY A 109 -20.79 17.50 20.89
C GLY A 109 -20.43 17.84 19.46
N LEU A 110 -20.61 19.11 19.12
CA LEU A 110 -20.17 19.68 17.84
C LEU A 110 -19.31 20.91 18.10
N LEU A 111 -18.17 21.00 17.40
CA LEU A 111 -17.32 22.18 17.35
C LEU A 111 -17.19 22.64 15.90
N ASP A 112 -17.55 23.89 15.62
CA ASP A 112 -17.35 24.53 14.32
C ASP A 112 -16.47 25.78 14.47
N VAL A 113 -15.31 25.78 13.83
CA VAL A 113 -14.33 26.86 13.90
C VAL A 113 -14.08 27.42 12.50
N SER A 114 -14.17 28.74 12.35
CA SER A 114 -13.88 29.38 11.07
C SER A 114 -13.11 30.69 11.18
N ASN A 115 -12.22 30.93 10.22
CA ASN A 115 -11.46 32.18 10.07
C ASN A 115 -10.57 32.53 11.29
N LEU A 116 -10.19 31.56 12.10
CA LEU A 116 -9.37 31.74 13.31
C LEU A 116 -8.08 30.92 13.20
N ASN A 117 -7.04 31.33 13.93
CA ASN A 117 -5.97 30.39 14.28
C ASN A 117 -6.42 29.49 15.43
N VAL A 118 -6.00 28.25 15.42
CA VAL A 118 -6.35 27.27 16.44
C VAL A 118 -5.08 26.64 16.98
N GLU A 119 -4.93 26.70 18.29
CA GLU A 119 -3.83 26.06 19.00
C GLU A 119 -4.42 25.28 20.19
N VAL A 120 -4.28 23.96 20.14
CA VAL A 120 -4.61 23.07 21.24
C VAL A 120 -3.28 22.58 21.81
N GLU A 121 -3.01 22.91 23.08
CA GLU A 121 -1.71 22.60 23.70
C GLU A 121 -1.53 21.10 23.91
N GLU A 122 -2.63 20.38 24.17
CA GLU A 122 -2.69 18.94 24.35
C GLU A 122 -3.55 18.27 23.27
N ASN A 123 -4.55 17.46 23.64
CA ASN A 123 -5.33 16.62 22.73
C ASN A 123 -6.56 17.35 22.18
N LEU A 124 -6.90 17.03 20.93
CA LEU A 124 -8.24 17.24 20.37
C LEU A 124 -8.93 15.88 20.27
N ASP A 125 -9.88 15.63 21.17
CA ASP A 125 -10.64 14.39 21.24
C ASP A 125 -12.03 14.57 20.64
N VAL A 126 -12.39 13.77 19.65
CA VAL A 126 -13.66 13.82 18.93
C VAL A 126 -14.37 12.47 19.01
N GLY A 127 -15.38 12.36 19.87
CA GLY A 127 -16.17 11.14 20.02
C GLY A 127 -15.46 10.00 20.77
N VAL A 128 -14.52 10.34 21.65
CA VAL A 128 -13.66 9.39 22.38
C VAL A 128 -14.36 8.79 23.60
N VAL A 129 -14.09 7.50 23.90
CA VAL A 129 -14.47 6.85 25.17
C VAL A 129 -13.24 6.27 25.85
N ASP A 130 -12.95 6.73 27.06
CA ASP A 130 -11.84 6.21 27.88
C ASP A 130 -12.27 4.98 28.70
N SER A 131 -11.36 4.03 28.82
CA SER A 131 -11.42 2.91 29.76
C SER A 131 -11.75 3.31 31.19
N VAL A 132 -11.33 4.51 31.65
CA VAL A 132 -11.57 5.01 33.01
C VAL A 132 -13.07 5.17 33.29
N VAL A 133 -13.86 5.53 32.28
CA VAL A 133 -15.33 5.64 32.42
C VAL A 133 -16.04 4.35 32.08
N ALA A 134 -15.55 3.60 31.08
CA ALA A 134 -16.12 2.33 30.64
C ALA A 134 -15.65 1.18 31.53
N THR A 135 -16.05 1.18 32.81
CA THR A 135 -15.71 0.14 33.79
C THR A 135 -16.93 -0.57 34.37
N GLY A 136 -16.85 -1.90 34.50
CA GLY A 136 -17.94 -2.73 35.00
C GLY A 136 -19.05 -2.94 33.97
N ALA A 137 -20.24 -3.37 34.39
CA ALA A 137 -21.37 -3.66 33.49
C ALA A 137 -22.08 -2.37 33.02
N VAL A 138 -21.37 -1.55 32.24
CA VAL A 138 -21.85 -0.27 31.70
C VAL A 138 -21.74 -0.26 30.18
N ASP A 139 -22.71 0.37 29.53
CA ASP A 139 -22.68 0.66 28.10
C ASP A 139 -22.53 2.18 27.91
N ILE A 140 -21.43 2.60 27.30
CA ILE A 140 -21.10 4.02 27.09
C ILE A 140 -20.98 4.30 25.59
N SER A 141 -21.66 5.35 25.12
CA SER A 141 -21.61 5.79 23.73
C SER A 141 -21.22 7.27 23.62
N ALA A 142 -20.21 7.59 22.83
CA ALA A 142 -19.72 8.93 22.55
C ALA A 142 -19.95 9.31 21.08
N THR A 143 -20.30 10.57 20.80
CA THR A 143 -20.41 11.08 19.42
C THR A 143 -19.91 12.51 19.32
N GLY A 144 -18.80 12.72 18.61
CA GLY A 144 -18.19 14.03 18.40
C GLY A 144 -18.13 14.44 16.93
N GLU A 145 -18.23 15.73 16.68
CA GLU A 145 -17.93 16.34 15.38
C GLU A 145 -17.07 17.60 15.59
N ALA A 146 -16.04 17.77 14.76
CA ALA A 146 -15.21 18.96 14.75
C ALA A 146 -14.95 19.43 13.30
N SER A 147 -15.23 20.69 13.01
CA SER A 147 -15.07 21.32 11.69
C SER A 147 -14.16 22.55 11.81
N PHE A 148 -13.20 22.66 10.91
CA PHE A 148 -12.27 23.77 10.81
C PHE A 148 -12.25 24.29 9.37
N LEU A 149 -12.62 25.56 9.16
CA LEU A 149 -12.75 26.15 7.83
C LEU A 149 -12.01 27.49 7.74
N ASN A 150 -11.20 27.68 6.70
CA ASN A 150 -10.45 28.94 6.48
C ASN A 150 -9.56 29.30 7.68
N VAL A 151 -8.87 28.31 8.25
CA VAL A 151 -7.96 28.48 9.39
C VAL A 151 -6.54 28.69 8.85
N ASP A 152 -5.86 29.77 9.25
CA ASP A 152 -4.48 29.98 8.80
C ASP A 152 -3.53 28.97 9.46
N GLN A 153 -3.68 28.73 10.77
CA GLN A 153 -2.92 27.69 11.49
C GLN A 153 -3.83 26.84 12.36
N LEU A 154 -3.77 25.52 12.17
CA LEU A 154 -4.33 24.51 13.07
C LEU A 154 -3.17 23.72 13.67
N ILE A 155 -2.89 23.94 14.95
CA ILE A 155 -1.77 23.31 15.66
C ILE A 155 -2.34 22.54 16.85
N LEU A 156 -2.09 21.24 16.88
CA LEU A 156 -2.54 20.33 17.94
C LEU A 156 -1.31 19.73 18.61
N GLY A 157 -1.21 19.78 19.94
CA GLY A 157 -0.24 19.02 20.73
C GLY A 157 1.24 19.29 20.49
N GLN A 158 1.63 20.35 19.75
CA GLN A 158 3.01 20.53 19.25
C GLN A 158 4.09 20.54 20.35
N ALA A 159 3.78 21.08 21.54
CA ALA A 159 4.75 21.21 22.62
C ALA A 159 4.88 19.93 23.47
N THR A 160 3.87 19.07 23.44
CA THR A 160 3.70 17.96 24.38
C THR A 160 3.76 16.60 23.71
N GLY A 161 3.68 16.54 22.37
CA GLY A 161 3.56 15.28 21.65
C GLY A 161 2.17 14.67 21.78
N ASN A 162 1.13 15.52 21.77
CA ASN A 162 -0.24 15.12 21.99
C ASN A 162 -1.02 14.99 20.67
N ASP A 163 -2.11 14.25 20.72
CA ASP A 163 -2.70 13.57 19.57
C ASP A 163 -3.98 14.25 19.07
N LEU A 164 -4.36 13.91 17.84
CA LEU A 164 -5.71 14.06 17.34
C LEU A 164 -6.43 12.72 17.43
N ASN A 165 -7.38 12.59 18.36
CA ASN A 165 -8.13 11.36 18.55
C ASN A 165 -9.54 11.50 17.98
N VAL A 166 -9.88 10.69 16.99
CA VAL A 166 -11.20 10.68 16.35
C VAL A 166 -11.82 9.30 16.54
N ALA A 167 -12.79 9.21 17.45
CA ALA A 167 -13.48 7.98 17.82
C ALA A 167 -12.59 6.89 18.43
N GLN A 168 -11.49 7.27 19.09
CA GLN A 168 -10.70 6.34 19.89
C GLN A 168 -11.54 5.81 21.06
N THR A 169 -11.49 4.51 21.29
CA THR A 169 -12.27 3.86 22.35
C THR A 169 -11.46 2.85 23.14
N SER A 170 -11.73 2.78 24.43
CA SER A 170 -11.24 1.72 25.29
C SER A 170 -12.29 1.30 26.29
N ALA A 171 -12.43 -0.01 26.53
CA ALA A 171 -13.38 -0.58 27.48
C ALA A 171 -12.67 -1.51 28.47
N ALA A 172 -12.97 -1.37 29.76
CA ALA A 172 -12.54 -2.32 30.76
C ALA A 172 -13.45 -3.56 30.81
N ASN A 173 -13.00 -4.64 31.46
CA ASN A 173 -13.72 -5.91 31.54
C ASN A 173 -15.18 -5.74 32.01
N GLY A 174 -16.09 -6.29 31.20
CA GLY A 174 -17.52 -6.25 31.41
C GLY A 174 -18.23 -5.00 30.88
N ALA A 175 -17.48 -3.99 30.41
CA ALA A 175 -18.04 -2.78 29.84
C ALA A 175 -18.13 -2.86 28.31
N THR A 176 -19.02 -2.03 27.76
CA THR A 176 -19.12 -1.75 26.32
C THR A 176 -18.84 -0.27 26.08
N ALA A 177 -17.88 0.04 25.22
CA ALA A 177 -17.57 1.40 24.77
C ALA A 177 -17.81 1.52 23.26
N THR A 178 -18.57 2.53 22.85
CA THR A 178 -18.79 2.86 21.44
C THR A 178 -18.48 4.33 21.19
N GLY A 179 -17.57 4.62 20.27
CA GLY A 179 -17.17 5.97 19.90
C GLY A 179 -17.47 6.21 18.43
N THR A 180 -17.97 7.40 18.10
CA THR A 180 -18.14 7.85 16.72
C THR A 180 -17.64 9.28 16.61
N GLY A 181 -16.76 9.54 15.66
CA GLY A 181 -16.07 10.81 15.54
C GLY A 181 -15.95 11.22 14.09
N MET A 182 -16.19 12.50 13.83
CA MET A 182 -15.96 13.11 12.52
C MET A 182 -15.13 14.37 12.66
N PHE A 183 -14.01 14.44 11.96
CA PHE A 183 -13.16 15.62 11.89
C PHE A 183 -13.06 16.09 10.45
N THR A 184 -13.33 17.38 10.21
CA THR A 184 -13.14 18.01 8.91
C THR A 184 -12.25 19.24 9.04
N ALA A 185 -11.24 19.35 8.20
CA ALA A 185 -10.40 20.54 8.08
C ALA A 185 -10.28 20.96 6.61
N GLU A 186 -10.79 22.13 6.27
CA GLU A 186 -10.81 22.65 4.90
C GLU A 186 -10.19 24.05 4.82
N GLN A 187 -9.39 24.28 3.76
CA GLN A 187 -8.73 25.56 3.50
C GLN A 187 -7.83 25.96 4.67
N ILE A 188 -6.96 25.04 5.07
CA ILE A 188 -6.00 25.24 6.16
C ILE A 188 -4.66 25.66 5.58
N ASN A 189 -4.09 26.79 5.96
CA ASN A 189 -2.78 27.16 5.42
C ASN A 189 -1.66 26.28 5.99
N ARG A 190 -1.69 25.97 7.30
CA ARG A 190 -0.77 25.04 7.97
C ARG A 190 -1.50 24.18 9.00
N PHE A 191 -1.34 22.86 8.92
CA PHE A 191 -1.88 21.91 9.89
C PHE A 191 -0.72 21.09 10.50
N VAL A 192 -0.58 21.13 11.83
CA VAL A 192 0.42 20.36 12.57
C VAL A 192 -0.24 19.58 13.69
N VAL A 193 0.09 18.29 13.81
CA VAL A 193 -0.21 17.44 14.97
C VAL A 193 1.11 17.04 15.62
N GLY A 194 1.22 17.28 16.93
CA GLY A 194 2.45 17.11 17.68
C GLY A 194 2.76 15.68 18.08
N GLY A 195 1.74 14.84 18.22
CA GLY A 195 1.84 13.39 18.36
C GLY A 195 1.16 12.71 17.17
N ASP A 196 0.24 11.81 17.48
CA ASP A 196 -0.37 10.90 16.53
C ASP A 196 -1.71 11.43 15.99
N ILE A 197 -2.16 10.88 14.86
CA ILE A 197 -3.55 10.97 14.43
C ILE A 197 -4.20 9.58 14.56
N ASP A 198 -5.01 9.39 15.59
CA ASP A 198 -5.73 8.15 15.89
C ASP A 198 -7.17 8.20 15.38
N ILE A 199 -7.54 7.32 14.44
CA ILE A 199 -8.86 7.35 13.80
C ILE A 199 -9.55 6.00 13.93
N GLY A 200 -10.60 5.98 14.74
CA GLY A 200 -11.42 4.80 14.98
C GLY A 200 -10.64 3.66 15.64
N GLN A 201 -9.68 3.99 16.50
CA GLN A 201 -8.89 3.01 17.23
C GLN A 201 -9.71 2.39 18.37
N ALA A 202 -9.53 1.09 18.64
CA ALA A 202 -10.24 0.38 19.71
C ALA A 202 -9.30 -0.52 20.55
N SER A 203 -9.38 -0.41 21.87
CA SER A 203 -8.55 -1.19 22.81
C SER A 203 -9.29 -1.66 24.07
N GLY A 204 -8.62 -2.48 24.89
CA GLY A 204 -9.09 -2.87 26.24
C GLY A 204 -9.41 -4.35 26.42
N ASP A 205 -9.87 -4.71 27.63
CA ASP A 205 -10.30 -6.07 28.02
C ASP A 205 -11.83 -6.25 28.07
N GLY A 206 -12.58 -5.19 27.77
CA GLY A 206 -14.03 -5.19 27.55
C GLY A 206 -14.43 -5.35 26.08
N THR A 207 -15.58 -4.77 25.72
CA THR A 207 -16.01 -4.64 24.31
C THR A 207 -15.88 -3.20 23.86
N SER A 208 -15.01 -2.91 22.89
CA SER A 208 -14.79 -1.55 22.40
C SER A 208 -15.06 -1.44 20.90
N THR A 209 -15.67 -0.36 20.45
CA THR A 209 -15.92 -0.06 19.04
C THR A 209 -15.64 1.39 18.72
N GLY A 210 -14.60 1.67 17.93
CA GLY A 210 -14.25 3.00 17.45
C GLY A 210 -14.59 3.17 15.96
N MET A 211 -15.32 4.23 15.61
CA MET A 211 -15.70 4.56 14.23
C MET A 211 -15.35 6.01 13.90
N GLY A 212 -14.19 6.24 13.29
CA GLY A 212 -13.66 7.57 13.00
C GLY A 212 -13.63 7.90 11.50
N ASP A 213 -13.91 9.15 11.16
CA ASP A 213 -13.78 9.69 9.81
C ASP A 213 -13.07 11.05 9.84
N VAL A 214 -12.03 11.20 9.02
CA VAL A 214 -11.19 12.39 8.94
C VAL A 214 -11.11 12.85 7.48
N ILE A 215 -11.51 14.10 7.23
CA ILE A 215 -11.44 14.72 5.91
C ILE A 215 -10.59 15.98 6.00
N ILE A 216 -9.48 16.02 5.26
CA ILE A 216 -8.57 17.16 5.18
C ILE A 216 -8.49 17.62 3.73
N ARG A 217 -8.81 18.90 3.47
CA ARG A 217 -8.89 19.47 2.11
C ARG A 217 -8.17 20.80 2.03
N ASP A 218 -7.49 21.03 0.91
CA ASP A 218 -6.87 22.32 0.58
C ASP A 218 -5.89 22.80 1.65
N VAL A 219 -4.87 21.97 1.95
CA VAL A 219 -3.80 22.36 2.87
C VAL A 219 -2.72 23.14 2.11
N GLY A 220 -2.58 24.42 2.45
CA GLY A 220 -1.80 25.40 1.68
C GLY A 220 -0.31 25.12 1.65
N THR A 221 0.31 24.91 2.82
CA THR A 221 1.77 24.74 2.94
C THR A 221 2.17 23.34 3.37
N VAL A 222 1.66 22.86 4.50
CA VAL A 222 2.08 21.59 5.08
C VAL A 222 1.03 21.00 6.01
N LEU A 223 0.87 19.68 5.93
CA LEU A 223 0.30 18.83 6.97
C LEU A 223 1.44 18.01 7.57
N ASP A 224 1.86 18.35 8.79
CA ASP A 224 2.88 17.60 9.53
C ASP A 224 2.22 16.82 10.68
N VAL A 225 2.53 15.53 10.78
CA VAL A 225 2.22 14.66 11.91
C VAL A 225 3.54 14.19 12.50
N LEU A 226 3.81 14.62 13.73
CA LEU A 226 5.10 14.38 14.39
C LEU A 226 5.15 13.03 15.15
N GLY A 227 4.12 12.21 15.01
CA GLY A 227 4.10 10.80 15.37
C GLY A 227 3.53 9.97 14.22
N ASP A 228 2.60 9.08 14.55
CA ASP A 228 2.01 8.10 13.66
C ASP A 228 0.66 8.57 13.08
N ILE A 229 0.21 7.95 11.99
CA ILE A 229 -1.19 8.01 11.58
C ILE A 229 -1.78 6.60 11.66
N ASP A 230 -2.73 6.43 12.58
CA ASP A 230 -3.41 5.18 12.86
C ASP A 230 -4.85 5.22 12.34
N THR A 231 -5.20 4.35 11.40
CA THR A 231 -6.57 4.24 10.87
C THR A 231 -7.16 2.85 11.11
N GLY A 232 -8.19 2.79 11.94
CA GLY A 232 -8.94 1.56 12.20
C GLY A 232 -8.11 0.49 12.89
N VAL A 233 -7.18 0.89 13.76
CA VAL A 233 -6.32 -0.02 14.53
C VAL A 233 -7.09 -0.63 15.70
N ALA A 234 -6.93 -1.94 15.95
CA ALA A 234 -7.56 -2.60 17.09
C ALA A 234 -6.61 -3.49 17.87
N SER A 235 -6.64 -3.39 19.20
CA SER A 235 -5.82 -4.21 20.10
C SER A 235 -6.69 -4.85 21.17
N ALA A 236 -6.66 -6.18 21.32
CA ALA A 236 -7.47 -6.88 22.33
C ALA A 236 -6.61 -7.74 23.24
N VAL A 237 -6.80 -7.62 24.55
CA VAL A 237 -6.19 -8.53 25.53
C VAL A 237 -7.12 -9.73 25.80
N PRO A 238 -6.71 -10.77 26.55
CA PRO A 238 -7.52 -11.97 26.73
C PRO A 238 -8.93 -11.67 27.27
N GLY A 239 -9.96 -12.10 26.53
CA GLY A 239 -11.37 -11.88 26.86
C GLY A 239 -11.99 -10.62 26.25
N GLY A 240 -11.17 -9.68 25.78
CA GLY A 240 -11.64 -8.46 25.10
C GLY A 240 -12.10 -8.71 23.66
N THR A 241 -13.03 -7.88 23.19
CA THR A 241 -13.50 -7.83 21.80
C THR A 241 -13.47 -6.39 21.31
N ASN A 242 -12.49 -6.05 20.47
CA ASN A 242 -12.27 -4.66 20.05
C ASN A 242 -12.37 -4.52 18.54
N ILE A 243 -13.14 -3.54 18.08
CA ILE A 243 -13.41 -3.27 16.67
C ILE A 243 -13.02 -1.84 16.36
N GLY A 244 -11.99 -1.66 15.54
CA GLY A 244 -11.55 -0.35 15.05
C GLY A 244 -11.96 -0.16 13.60
N THR A 245 -12.54 0.99 13.26
CA THR A 245 -12.87 1.37 11.88
C THR A 245 -12.55 2.84 11.65
N GLY A 246 -11.61 3.12 10.76
CA GLY A 246 -11.13 4.48 10.50
C GLY A 246 -11.05 4.79 9.01
N THR A 247 -11.34 6.03 8.63
CA THR A 247 -11.06 6.55 7.29
C THR A 247 -10.38 7.91 7.39
N ILE A 248 -9.35 8.12 6.57
CA ILE A 248 -8.76 9.44 6.34
C ILE A 248 -8.66 9.74 4.84
N GLU A 249 -9.18 10.90 4.46
CA GLU A 249 -9.09 11.44 3.11
C GLU A 249 -8.32 12.76 3.14
N ILE A 250 -7.16 12.81 2.48
CA ILE A 250 -6.37 14.04 2.31
C ILE A 250 -6.38 14.43 0.83
N LEU A 251 -7.00 15.58 0.54
CA LEU A 251 -7.20 16.10 -0.82
C LEU A 251 -6.49 17.42 -1.00
N ARG A 252 -5.67 17.53 -2.04
CA ARG A 252 -5.05 18.81 -2.46
C ARG A 252 -4.22 19.45 -1.34
N ALA A 253 -3.21 18.74 -0.86
CA ALA A 253 -2.22 19.27 0.08
C ALA A 253 -0.89 19.52 -0.65
N ALA A 254 -0.18 20.59 -0.28
CA ALA A 254 1.16 20.82 -0.82
C ALA A 254 2.16 19.75 -0.35
N ARG A 255 2.08 19.34 0.92
CA ARG A 255 2.91 18.30 1.52
C ARG A 255 2.16 17.60 2.65
N VAL A 256 2.35 16.29 2.75
CA VAL A 256 1.99 15.47 3.92
C VAL A 256 3.26 14.83 4.44
N HIS A 257 3.60 15.05 5.70
CA HIS A 257 4.77 14.45 6.35
C HIS A 257 4.33 13.76 7.64
N VAL A 258 4.61 12.47 7.74
CA VAL A 258 4.44 11.65 8.94
C VAL A 258 5.83 11.25 9.41
N THR A 259 6.20 11.59 10.64
CA THR A 259 7.55 11.26 11.14
C THR A 259 7.66 9.85 11.71
N GLY A 260 6.55 9.21 12.02
CA GLY A 260 6.49 7.81 12.41
C GLY A 260 5.89 6.94 11.31
N ASP A 261 5.05 6.01 11.71
CA ASP A 261 4.41 5.00 10.86
C ASP A 261 3.05 5.49 10.29
N LEU A 262 2.61 4.84 9.21
CA LEU A 262 1.25 4.92 8.69
C LEU A 262 0.59 3.54 8.80
N ASP A 263 -0.23 3.36 9.83
CA ASP A 263 -0.86 2.09 10.19
C ASP A 263 -2.33 2.06 9.74
N ILE A 264 -2.69 1.06 8.94
CA ILE A 264 -3.99 0.99 8.27
C ILE A 264 -4.63 -0.38 8.51
N GLY A 265 -5.64 -0.42 9.38
CA GLY A 265 -6.36 -1.66 9.70
C GLY A 265 -5.51 -2.68 10.45
N GLN A 266 -4.51 -2.21 11.21
CA GLN A 266 -3.65 -3.07 12.00
C GLN A 266 -4.41 -3.73 13.17
N THR A 267 -4.06 -4.97 13.49
CA THR A 267 -4.55 -5.63 14.71
C THR A 267 -3.46 -6.31 15.51
N THR A 268 -3.60 -6.31 16.83
CA THR A 268 -2.66 -6.95 17.76
C THR A 268 -3.35 -7.51 19.01
N GLY A 269 -2.68 -8.44 19.69
CA GLY A 269 -3.05 -8.92 21.02
C GLY A 269 -3.55 -10.37 21.10
N ASP A 270 -4.02 -10.73 22.29
CA ASP A 270 -4.35 -12.09 22.71
C ASP A 270 -5.87 -12.36 22.75
N GLY A 271 -6.68 -11.33 22.49
CA GLY A 271 -8.14 -11.35 22.50
C GLY A 271 -8.77 -11.54 21.11
N THR A 272 -9.92 -10.90 20.88
CA THR A 272 -10.53 -10.79 19.54
C THR A 272 -10.44 -9.34 19.06
N ALA A 273 -9.61 -9.06 18.07
CA ALA A 273 -9.46 -7.73 17.48
C ALA A 273 -9.89 -7.72 16.01
N SER A 274 -10.60 -6.69 15.58
CA SER A 274 -10.94 -6.45 14.18
C SER A 274 -10.61 -5.01 13.82
N GLY A 275 -9.67 -4.80 12.90
CA GLY A 275 -9.26 -3.49 12.42
C GLY A 275 -9.64 -3.29 10.95
N SER A 276 -10.19 -2.13 10.61
CA SER A 276 -10.56 -1.75 9.26
C SER A 276 -10.16 -0.30 8.96
N GLY A 277 -9.09 -0.11 8.20
CA GLY A 277 -8.56 1.22 7.87
C GLY A 277 -8.70 1.57 6.39
N THR A 278 -8.91 2.84 6.08
CA THR A 278 -8.81 3.38 4.71
C THR A 278 -8.08 4.71 4.71
N VAL A 279 -7.06 4.83 3.86
CA VAL A 279 -6.28 6.06 3.65
C VAL A 279 -6.28 6.44 2.18
N HIS A 280 -6.76 7.63 1.84
CA HIS A 280 -6.69 8.17 0.49
C HIS A 280 -5.93 9.50 0.47
N LEU A 281 -4.78 9.52 -0.23
CA LEU A 281 -3.98 10.72 -0.48
C LEU A 281 -4.11 11.09 -1.96
N THR A 282 -4.82 12.18 -2.27
CA THR A 282 -5.13 12.54 -3.66
C THR A 282 -4.70 13.96 -3.99
N ASN A 283 -3.88 14.09 -5.05
CA ASN A 283 -3.26 15.34 -5.47
C ASN A 283 -2.45 15.99 -4.32
N VAL A 284 -1.70 15.17 -3.60
CA VAL A 284 -0.72 15.63 -2.60
C VAL A 284 0.63 15.69 -3.29
N ALA A 285 1.24 16.87 -3.38
CA ALA A 285 2.43 17.01 -4.22
C ALA A 285 3.64 16.20 -3.69
N ASP A 286 3.83 16.19 -2.36
CA ASP A 286 4.88 15.47 -1.66
C ASP A 286 4.31 14.70 -0.46
N VAL A 287 4.51 13.39 -0.41
CA VAL A 287 4.16 12.51 0.70
C VAL A 287 5.45 11.92 1.29
N THR A 288 5.71 12.21 2.57
CA THR A 288 6.84 11.61 3.29
C THR A 288 6.31 10.82 4.48
N VAL A 289 6.73 9.57 4.61
CA VAL A 289 6.59 8.77 5.84
C VAL A 289 8.00 8.38 6.25
N ASP A 290 8.47 8.87 7.39
CA ASP A 290 9.87 8.69 7.78
C ASP A 290 10.18 7.24 8.20
N ASP A 291 9.20 6.52 8.74
CA ASP A 291 9.28 5.09 9.08
C ASP A 291 8.47 4.25 8.05
N SER A 292 7.53 3.40 8.49
CA SER A 292 6.90 2.35 7.67
C SER A 292 5.45 2.65 7.28
N ILE A 293 4.96 1.96 6.24
CA ILE A 293 3.52 1.84 5.98
C ILE A 293 3.10 0.40 6.24
N ASP A 294 2.24 0.19 7.23
CA ASP A 294 1.71 -1.12 7.60
C ASP A 294 0.21 -1.20 7.24
N ILE A 295 -0.14 -2.07 6.30
CA ILE A 295 -1.51 -2.23 5.78
C ILE A 295 -2.02 -3.62 6.12
N ALA A 296 -3.10 -3.69 6.90
CA ALA A 296 -3.71 -4.94 7.36
C ALA A 296 -2.70 -5.86 8.06
N LYS A 297 -1.76 -5.28 8.80
CA LYS A 297 -0.78 -6.04 9.60
C LYS A 297 -1.48 -6.66 10.80
N VAL A 298 -1.31 -7.97 10.97
CA VAL A 298 -2.00 -8.74 12.01
C VAL A 298 -0.99 -9.46 12.88
N ARG A 299 -1.08 -9.25 14.19
CA ARG A 299 -0.36 -10.02 15.20
C ARG A 299 -1.35 -10.74 16.07
N ALA A 300 -1.33 -12.08 16.11
CA ALA A 300 -2.24 -12.86 16.95
C ALA A 300 -1.47 -13.94 17.71
N PHE A 301 -1.61 -13.96 19.03
CA PHE A 301 -0.90 -14.92 19.90
C PHE A 301 -1.88 -15.80 20.68
N ASP A 302 -1.38 -16.89 21.26
CA ASP A 302 -2.15 -17.87 22.03
C ASP A 302 -3.40 -18.40 21.28
N ASN A 303 -4.60 -18.05 21.74
CA ASN A 303 -5.89 -18.43 21.13
C ASN A 303 -6.64 -17.20 20.57
N ALA A 304 -5.92 -16.13 20.27
CA ALA A 304 -6.47 -14.90 19.73
C ALA A 304 -7.13 -15.09 18.36
N ARG A 305 -7.99 -14.13 18.01
CA ARG A 305 -8.66 -14.04 16.71
C ARG A 305 -8.59 -12.61 16.21
N ASN A 306 -7.59 -12.33 15.39
CA ASN A 306 -7.32 -10.98 14.93
C ASN A 306 -7.51 -10.88 13.40
N PHE A 307 -8.23 -9.84 12.98
CA PHE A 307 -8.63 -9.61 11.59
C PHE A 307 -8.27 -8.18 11.20
N GLY A 308 -7.39 -8.01 10.22
CA GLY A 308 -7.03 -6.69 9.68
C GLY A 308 -7.51 -6.54 8.24
N VAL A 309 -8.16 -5.42 7.94
CA VAL A 309 -8.49 -4.98 6.57
C VAL A 309 -7.95 -3.58 6.37
N GLY A 310 -7.13 -3.36 5.36
CA GLY A 310 -6.48 -2.07 5.15
C GLY A 310 -6.41 -1.72 3.68
N HIS A 311 -6.91 -0.54 3.32
CA HIS A 311 -6.82 -0.03 1.94
C HIS A 311 -6.14 1.33 1.92
N ALA A 312 -5.08 1.45 1.14
CA ALA A 312 -4.38 2.71 0.89
C ALA A 312 -4.40 3.05 -0.59
N ALA A 313 -4.64 4.32 -0.92
CA ALA A 313 -4.46 4.84 -2.26
C ALA A 313 -3.68 6.16 -2.25
N ILE A 314 -2.62 6.23 -3.05
CA ILE A 314 -1.84 7.44 -3.28
C ILE A 314 -1.97 7.79 -4.76
N THR A 315 -2.50 8.98 -5.04
CA THR A 315 -2.83 9.41 -6.41
C THR A 315 -2.24 10.77 -6.72
N ASN A 316 -1.50 10.87 -7.83
CA ASN A 316 -0.84 12.07 -8.33
C ASN A 316 0.12 12.71 -7.31
N ALA A 317 1.07 11.93 -6.81
CA ALA A 317 2.03 12.36 -5.78
C ALA A 317 3.48 11.99 -6.13
N THR A 318 4.43 12.68 -5.49
CA THR A 318 5.77 12.12 -5.24
C THR A 318 5.79 11.62 -3.81
N ALA A 319 6.26 10.41 -3.57
CA ALA A 319 6.28 9.78 -2.25
C ALA A 319 7.66 9.25 -1.88
N SER A 320 8.04 9.40 -0.61
CA SER A 320 9.26 8.78 -0.06
C SER A 320 8.97 8.15 1.30
N ILE A 321 9.36 6.89 1.46
CA ILE A 321 9.08 6.07 2.66
C ILE A 321 10.40 5.60 3.26
N GLY A 322 10.56 5.74 4.59
CA GLY A 322 11.64 5.12 5.33
C GLY A 322 12.97 5.86 5.33
N PHE A 323 13.00 7.15 5.00
CA PHE A 323 14.24 7.95 4.99
C PHE A 323 14.49 8.70 6.32
N GLY A 324 13.75 8.34 7.37
CA GLY A 324 13.97 8.80 8.73
C GLY A 324 15.33 8.40 9.31
N ALA A 325 15.70 9.04 10.41
CA ALA A 325 17.03 8.85 11.02
C ALA A 325 17.22 7.51 11.75
N ASN A 326 16.14 6.82 12.10
CA ASN A 326 16.17 5.76 13.12
C ASN A 326 16.08 4.34 12.55
N ASN A 327 15.41 4.13 11.41
CA ASN A 327 15.34 2.83 10.75
C ASN A 327 14.93 3.03 9.29
N PRO A 328 15.52 2.34 8.30
CA PRO A 328 14.99 2.38 6.95
C PRO A 328 13.62 1.70 6.94
N GLY A 329 12.58 2.51 6.74
CA GLY A 329 11.19 2.06 6.74
C GLY A 329 10.83 1.17 5.55
N SER A 330 9.79 0.36 5.75
CA SER A 330 9.28 -0.63 4.78
C SER A 330 7.80 -0.41 4.46
N ILE A 331 7.31 -1.08 3.43
CA ILE A 331 5.87 -1.25 3.21
C ILE A 331 5.51 -2.71 3.47
N GLU A 332 4.57 -2.96 4.37
CA GLU A 332 4.06 -4.29 4.69
C GLU A 332 2.56 -4.39 4.39
N ILE A 333 2.17 -5.23 3.44
CA ILE A 333 0.77 -5.42 3.04
C ILE A 333 0.32 -6.83 3.44
N ALA A 334 -0.67 -6.91 4.31
CA ALA A 334 -1.22 -8.14 4.90
C ALA A 334 -0.15 -9.07 5.46
N ARG A 335 0.75 -8.52 6.29
CA ARG A 335 1.72 -9.32 7.06
C ARG A 335 1.04 -9.90 8.30
N VAL A 336 0.95 -11.23 8.35
CA VAL A 336 0.23 -11.95 9.42
C VAL A 336 1.21 -12.79 10.25
N LEU A 337 1.42 -12.33 11.47
CA LEU A 337 2.34 -12.85 12.48
C LEU A 337 1.54 -13.62 13.53
N VAL A 338 1.55 -14.96 13.44
CA VAL A 338 0.68 -15.82 14.25
C VAL A 338 1.46 -16.91 14.95
N SER A 339 1.16 -17.16 16.23
CA SER A 339 1.75 -18.26 17.00
C SER A 339 0.71 -19.26 17.49
N GLU A 340 1.16 -20.48 17.82
CA GLU A 340 0.34 -21.51 18.44
C GLU A 340 -0.95 -21.86 17.66
N ASN A 341 -2.13 -21.69 18.28
CA ASN A 341 -3.44 -21.99 17.71
C ASN A 341 -4.23 -20.73 17.32
N ALA A 342 -3.61 -19.55 17.40
CA ALA A 342 -4.23 -18.28 17.07
C ALA A 342 -4.71 -18.24 15.62
N VAL A 343 -5.69 -17.39 15.35
CA VAL A 343 -6.19 -17.09 14.01
C VAL A 343 -5.85 -15.64 13.68
N GLY A 344 -5.06 -15.45 12.62
CA GLY A 344 -4.78 -14.15 12.03
C GLY A 344 -5.26 -14.10 10.59
N SER A 345 -5.96 -13.04 10.22
CA SER A 345 -6.45 -12.82 8.86
C SER A 345 -6.17 -11.39 8.42
N GLY A 346 -5.27 -11.19 7.45
CA GLY A 346 -4.98 -9.89 6.85
C GLY A 346 -5.51 -9.81 5.41
N ASP A 347 -6.18 -8.72 5.08
CA ASP A 347 -6.58 -8.34 3.71
C ASP A 347 -6.15 -6.89 3.43
N GLY A 348 -5.07 -6.74 2.66
CA GLY A 348 -4.37 -5.48 2.47
C GLY A 348 -4.26 -5.07 1.00
N GLN A 349 -4.49 -3.79 0.73
CA GLN A 349 -4.32 -3.21 -0.61
C GLN A 349 -3.59 -1.87 -0.57
N LEU A 350 -2.57 -1.72 -1.42
CA LEU A 350 -1.95 -0.44 -1.76
C LEU A 350 -2.12 -0.16 -3.26
N ILE A 351 -2.72 0.98 -3.59
CA ILE A 351 -2.85 1.43 -4.98
C ILE A 351 -2.09 2.73 -5.20
N LEU A 352 -1.15 2.71 -6.16
CA LEU A 352 -0.44 3.89 -6.64
C LEU A 352 -1.00 4.28 -8.01
N ARG A 353 -1.42 5.54 -8.17
CA ARG A 353 -1.91 6.07 -9.46
C ARG A 353 -1.19 7.36 -9.81
N GLY A 354 -0.54 7.44 -10.97
CA GLY A 354 0.19 8.65 -11.35
C GLY A 354 1.24 9.08 -10.32
N THR A 355 1.85 8.11 -9.61
CA THR A 355 2.68 8.38 -8.44
C THR A 355 4.11 7.92 -8.68
N SER A 356 5.10 8.73 -8.25
CA SER A 356 6.50 8.30 -8.16
C SER A 356 6.82 8.01 -6.70
N MET A 357 7.25 6.80 -6.39
CA MET A 357 7.55 6.40 -5.02
C MET A 357 8.96 5.80 -4.89
N THR A 358 9.68 6.20 -3.85
CA THR A 358 10.94 5.56 -3.45
C THR A 358 10.81 5.06 -2.01
N ILE A 359 11.24 3.82 -1.76
CA ILE A 359 11.23 3.18 -0.45
C ILE A 359 12.66 2.84 -0.05
N ALA A 360 13.05 3.22 1.17
CA ALA A 360 14.40 3.01 1.66
C ALA A 360 14.76 1.54 1.89
N ASN A 361 13.77 0.73 2.30
CA ASN A 361 13.96 -0.69 2.58
C ASN A 361 13.07 -1.60 1.73
N ASP A 362 12.27 -2.45 2.37
CA ASP A 362 11.66 -3.61 1.77
C ASP A 362 10.17 -3.37 1.51
N VAL A 363 9.66 -4.03 0.47
CA VAL A 363 8.22 -4.18 0.24
C VAL A 363 7.85 -5.64 0.43
N ILE A 364 6.90 -5.89 1.33
CA ILE A 364 6.33 -7.21 1.60
C ILE A 364 4.87 -7.22 1.16
N VAL A 365 4.53 -8.06 0.19
CA VAL A 365 3.16 -8.22 -0.34
C VAL A 365 2.64 -9.60 0.03
N GLY A 366 2.06 -9.69 1.21
CA GLY A 366 1.50 -10.92 1.80
C GLY A 366 2.60 -11.76 2.47
N GLU A 367 2.48 -11.98 3.77
CA GLU A 367 3.34 -12.90 4.51
C GLU A 367 2.57 -13.66 5.61
N LEU A 368 2.81 -14.96 5.71
CA LEU A 368 2.44 -15.79 6.87
C LEU A 368 3.69 -16.19 7.66
N ALA A 369 3.74 -15.82 8.95
CA ALA A 369 4.96 -15.89 9.76
C ALA A 369 4.73 -16.40 11.20
N LEU A 370 5.82 -16.71 11.92
CA LEU A 370 5.92 -17.13 13.34
C LEU A 370 5.48 -18.56 13.74
N GLY A 371 5.09 -19.41 12.79
CA GLY A 371 4.83 -20.83 13.03
C GLY A 371 3.45 -21.20 13.57
N GLY A 372 2.42 -20.36 13.34
CA GLY A 372 1.03 -20.67 13.69
C GLY A 372 0.50 -21.93 13.01
N THR A 373 -0.19 -22.80 13.76
CA THR A 373 -0.61 -24.14 13.29
C THR A 373 -2.06 -24.21 12.83
N ASN A 374 -2.77 -23.08 12.81
CA ASN A 374 -4.18 -23.01 12.46
C ASN A 374 -4.38 -22.78 10.95
N ASN A 375 -5.07 -23.70 10.26
CA ASN A 375 -5.33 -23.55 8.81
C ASN A 375 -6.27 -22.39 8.46
N ALA A 376 -6.91 -21.76 9.45
CA ALA A 376 -7.75 -20.58 9.26
C ALA A 376 -6.95 -19.27 9.11
N ASN A 377 -5.62 -19.31 9.23
CA ASN A 377 -4.81 -18.11 8.97
C ASN A 377 -4.89 -17.75 7.48
N THR A 378 -5.05 -16.46 7.19
CA THR A 378 -5.13 -15.95 5.81
C THR A 378 -4.33 -14.67 5.66
N ALA A 379 -3.61 -14.52 4.55
CA ALA A 379 -2.96 -13.28 4.16
C ALA A 379 -3.23 -13.03 2.67
N THR A 380 -4.03 -12.02 2.37
CA THR A 380 -4.34 -11.57 1.00
C THR A 380 -3.78 -10.17 0.82
N ALA A 381 -2.87 -10.00 -0.14
CA ALA A 381 -2.22 -8.72 -0.37
C ALA A 381 -2.24 -8.33 -1.85
N LEU A 382 -2.49 -7.05 -2.12
CA LEU A 382 -2.41 -6.46 -3.45
C LEU A 382 -1.59 -5.17 -3.43
N LEU A 383 -0.52 -5.14 -4.21
CA LEU A 383 0.18 -3.92 -4.60
C LEU A 383 -0.13 -3.63 -6.07
N GLN A 384 -0.85 -2.55 -6.33
CA GLN A 384 -1.24 -2.15 -7.69
C GLN A 384 -0.62 -0.81 -8.08
N LEU A 385 0.10 -0.79 -9.19
CA LEU A 385 0.69 0.41 -9.79
C LEU A 385 -0.03 0.71 -11.10
N VAL A 386 -0.56 1.92 -11.23
CA VAL A 386 -1.22 2.41 -12.45
C VAL A 386 -0.57 3.72 -12.86
N ASP A 387 0.03 3.77 -14.05
CA ASP A 387 0.75 4.94 -14.54
C ASP A 387 1.75 5.48 -13.49
N SER A 388 2.47 4.59 -12.79
CA SER A 388 3.29 4.92 -11.62
C SER A 388 4.72 4.37 -11.72
N ASP A 389 5.61 4.93 -10.90
CA ASP A 389 6.98 4.48 -10.66
C ASP A 389 7.15 4.05 -9.21
N LEU A 390 7.83 2.93 -8.98
CA LEU A 390 8.22 2.47 -7.65
C LEU A 390 9.66 1.97 -7.65
N GLU A 391 10.48 2.53 -6.77
CA GLU A 391 11.83 2.06 -6.47
C GLU A 391 11.89 1.53 -5.04
N THR A 392 12.41 0.32 -4.87
CA THR A 392 12.58 -0.35 -3.57
C THR A 392 13.89 -1.13 -3.50
N ARG A 393 14.38 -1.44 -2.29
CA ARG A 393 15.56 -2.28 -2.11
C ARG A 393 15.22 -3.73 -2.42
N ASP A 394 14.33 -4.33 -1.64
CA ASP A 394 13.84 -5.68 -1.83
C ASP A 394 12.32 -5.67 -2.07
N LEU A 395 11.82 -6.67 -2.79
CA LEU A 395 10.40 -6.96 -2.95
C LEU A 395 10.16 -8.45 -2.72
N THR A 396 9.36 -8.77 -1.70
CA THR A 396 8.96 -10.15 -1.37
C THR A 396 7.46 -10.29 -1.54
N VAL A 397 7.03 -11.32 -2.28
CA VAL A 397 5.61 -11.56 -2.58
C VAL A 397 5.21 -12.96 -2.14
N ALA A 398 4.13 -13.02 -1.36
CA ALA A 398 3.55 -14.25 -0.83
C ALA A 398 4.53 -15.10 0.00
N ALA A 399 5.25 -14.48 0.93
CA ALA A 399 6.23 -15.18 1.75
C ALA A 399 5.61 -16.04 2.86
N ARG A 400 6.23 -17.20 3.09
CA ARG A 400 5.92 -18.05 4.23
C ARG A 400 7.18 -18.27 5.05
N THR A 401 7.25 -17.63 6.21
CA THR A 401 8.39 -17.74 7.12
C THR A 401 8.05 -18.61 8.32
N GLY A 402 8.89 -19.61 8.57
CA GLY A 402 8.59 -20.65 9.56
C GLY A 402 7.54 -21.66 9.07
N ASN A 403 6.84 -22.29 10.00
CA ASN A 403 5.87 -23.37 9.71
C ASN A 403 4.42 -22.89 9.75
N THR A 404 4.15 -21.60 9.49
CA THR A 404 2.79 -21.07 9.54
C THR A 404 1.93 -21.67 8.45
N VAL A 405 0.86 -22.38 8.83
CA VAL A 405 -0.12 -22.92 7.90
C VAL A 405 -1.25 -21.92 7.69
N GLY A 406 -1.91 -21.98 6.53
CA GLY A 406 -2.96 -21.04 6.14
C GLY A 406 -2.96 -20.72 4.65
N GLN A 407 -3.96 -19.97 4.20
CA GLN A 407 -4.04 -19.47 2.83
C GLN A 407 -3.20 -18.21 2.69
N LEU A 408 -2.47 -18.11 1.59
CA LEU A 408 -1.62 -16.97 1.29
C LEU A 408 -1.83 -16.61 -0.17
N GLN A 409 -1.94 -15.32 -0.45
CA GLN A 409 -2.00 -14.79 -1.79
C GLN A 409 -1.36 -13.41 -1.79
N GLY A 410 -0.27 -13.25 -2.54
CA GLY A 410 0.38 -11.97 -2.76
C GLY A 410 0.30 -11.62 -4.24
N THR A 411 -0.23 -10.44 -4.59
CA THR A 411 -0.34 -9.99 -5.98
C THR A 411 0.35 -8.64 -6.17
N VAL A 412 1.24 -8.57 -7.14
CA VAL A 412 1.80 -7.31 -7.65
C VAL A 412 1.26 -7.08 -9.05
N GLU A 413 0.53 -5.99 -9.25
CA GLU A 413 -0.04 -5.62 -10.55
C GLU A 413 0.57 -4.33 -11.07
N LEU A 414 1.12 -4.38 -12.28
CA LEU A 414 1.68 -3.21 -12.97
C LEU A 414 0.83 -2.90 -14.20
N VAL A 415 0.25 -1.71 -14.28
CA VAL A 415 -0.47 -1.20 -15.46
C VAL A 415 0.20 0.08 -15.94
N ARG A 416 0.87 0.02 -17.11
CA ARG A 416 1.68 1.13 -17.65
C ARG A 416 2.67 1.71 -16.64
N SER A 417 3.22 0.86 -15.77
CA SER A 417 4.01 1.26 -14.61
C SER A 417 5.42 0.69 -14.67
N PHE A 418 6.34 1.34 -13.96
CA PHE A 418 7.72 0.89 -13.79
C PHE A 418 7.96 0.50 -12.34
N LEU A 419 8.68 -0.60 -12.14
CA LEU A 419 9.10 -1.08 -10.83
C LEU A 419 10.60 -1.40 -10.88
N SER A 420 11.38 -0.82 -9.98
CA SER A 420 12.82 -1.06 -9.83
C SER A 420 13.09 -1.68 -8.46
N VAL A 421 13.66 -2.88 -8.44
CA VAL A 421 14.08 -3.59 -7.22
C VAL A 421 15.60 -3.71 -7.22
N GLN A 422 16.25 -2.94 -6.36
CA GLN A 422 17.71 -2.79 -6.37
C GLN A 422 18.48 -4.00 -5.85
N SER A 423 17.83 -4.96 -5.20
CA SER A 423 18.48 -6.12 -4.59
C SER A 423 17.73 -7.40 -4.93
N LEU A 424 16.77 -7.85 -4.10
CA LEU A 424 16.10 -9.13 -4.32
C LEU A 424 14.62 -8.96 -4.62
N LEU A 425 14.21 -9.50 -5.77
CA LEU A 425 12.82 -9.86 -6.03
C LEU A 425 12.59 -11.33 -5.66
N ASP A 426 11.78 -11.59 -4.63
CA ASP A 426 11.44 -12.95 -4.18
C ASP A 426 9.95 -13.23 -4.40
N LEU A 427 9.63 -14.02 -5.43
CA LEU A 427 8.29 -14.49 -5.75
C LEU A 427 8.13 -15.94 -5.29
N GLN A 428 7.28 -16.17 -4.29
CA GLN A 428 7.04 -17.51 -3.75
C GLN A 428 5.89 -18.23 -4.45
N ALA A 429 5.62 -19.48 -4.07
CA ALA A 429 4.63 -20.34 -4.75
C ALA A 429 3.21 -19.73 -4.83
N ASP A 430 2.81 -18.94 -3.84
CA ASP A 430 1.49 -18.32 -3.74
C ASP A 430 1.47 -16.87 -4.33
N ALA A 431 2.53 -16.46 -5.02
CA ALA A 431 2.67 -15.13 -5.61
C ALA A 431 2.05 -15.04 -7.01
N THR A 432 1.51 -13.87 -7.35
CA THR A 432 1.10 -13.51 -8.72
C THR A 432 1.76 -12.20 -9.10
N LEU A 433 2.56 -12.22 -10.17
CA LEU A 433 3.02 -11.02 -10.86
C LEU A 433 2.14 -10.78 -12.08
N ARG A 434 1.40 -9.67 -12.10
CA ARG A 434 0.45 -9.32 -13.16
C ARG A 434 0.94 -8.09 -13.93
N LEU A 435 1.15 -8.24 -15.23
CA LEU A 435 1.73 -7.19 -16.07
C LEU A 435 0.76 -6.81 -17.20
N GLY A 436 0.29 -5.57 -17.13
CA GLY A 436 -0.52 -4.94 -18.17
C GLY A 436 0.35 -4.47 -19.36
N ILE A 437 -0.09 -4.80 -20.56
CA ILE A 437 0.51 -4.32 -21.81
C ILE A 437 -0.50 -3.42 -22.52
N ASP A 438 -0.16 -2.14 -22.69
CA ASP A 438 -1.00 -1.12 -23.37
C ASP A 438 -0.30 -0.43 -24.54
N GLY A 439 0.91 -0.86 -24.92
CA GLY A 439 1.65 -0.23 -26.00
C GLY A 439 3.03 -0.81 -26.29
N MET A 440 3.82 -0.05 -27.03
CA MET A 440 5.07 -0.53 -27.66
C MET A 440 6.35 -0.04 -26.99
N VAL A 441 6.24 0.92 -26.07
CA VAL A 441 7.41 1.56 -25.44
C VAL A 441 7.51 1.13 -23.98
N ARG A 442 8.72 0.89 -23.49
CA ARG A 442 8.93 0.55 -22.08
C ARG A 442 8.43 1.68 -21.17
N ALA A 443 7.72 1.36 -20.08
CA ALA A 443 7.41 2.34 -19.05
C ALA A 443 8.71 2.89 -18.43
N ASN A 444 8.74 4.21 -18.17
CA ASN A 444 9.80 4.88 -17.40
C ASN A 444 9.25 5.53 -16.12
N GLY A 445 8.03 5.14 -15.70
CA GLY A 445 7.42 5.58 -14.45
C GLY A 445 6.45 6.78 -14.51
N LEU A 446 6.48 7.66 -15.52
CA LEU A 446 5.81 8.99 -15.41
C LEU A 446 5.11 9.54 -16.67
N GLU A 447 4.79 8.73 -17.69
CA GLU A 447 4.18 9.23 -18.95
C GLU A 447 2.92 8.48 -19.38
N THR A 448 2.05 9.18 -20.14
CA THR A 448 0.66 8.78 -20.42
C THR A 448 0.49 8.15 -21.82
N ALA A 449 0.09 6.88 -21.83
CA ALA A 449 -0.31 6.03 -22.98
C ALA A 449 0.79 5.54 -23.95
N GLY A 450 0.58 4.33 -24.48
CA GLY A 450 1.47 3.70 -25.47
C GLY A 450 2.69 2.96 -24.88
N ARG A 451 2.67 2.71 -23.58
CA ARG A 451 3.76 2.03 -22.86
C ARG A 451 3.34 0.71 -22.23
N TYR A 452 4.28 -0.23 -22.12
CA TYR A 452 4.10 -1.50 -21.44
C TYR A 452 4.75 -1.46 -20.05
N SER A 453 4.15 -2.17 -19.08
CA SER A 453 4.72 -2.28 -17.74
C SER A 453 6.08 -2.96 -17.75
N ALA A 454 7.01 -2.45 -16.96
CA ALA A 454 8.39 -2.93 -16.94
C ALA A 454 8.92 -3.06 -15.52
N LEU A 455 9.82 -4.03 -15.35
CA LEU A 455 10.46 -4.38 -14.09
C LEU A 455 11.98 -4.47 -14.30
N ASP A 456 12.73 -3.72 -13.49
CA ASP A 456 14.20 -3.79 -13.39
C ASP A 456 14.56 -4.40 -12.04
N VAL A 457 15.42 -5.42 -12.05
CA VAL A 457 15.77 -6.20 -10.86
C VAL A 457 17.24 -6.60 -10.89
N ASP A 458 17.89 -6.63 -9.73
CA ASP A 458 19.27 -7.10 -9.61
C ASP A 458 19.32 -8.63 -9.49
N MET A 459 18.62 -9.19 -8.49
CA MET A 459 18.51 -10.64 -8.24
C MET A 459 17.04 -11.07 -8.18
N VAL A 460 16.75 -12.27 -8.66
CA VAL A 460 15.38 -12.79 -8.71
C VAL A 460 15.30 -14.24 -8.27
N ASN A 461 14.39 -14.53 -7.35
CA ASN A 461 13.87 -15.86 -7.09
C ASN A 461 12.44 -15.96 -7.63
N LEU A 462 12.24 -16.76 -8.67
CA LEU A 462 10.95 -16.95 -9.34
C LEU A 462 10.19 -18.13 -8.75
N GLY A 463 8.89 -17.90 -8.58
CA GLY A 463 7.87 -18.86 -8.18
C GLY A 463 6.50 -18.31 -8.58
N GLY A 464 5.44 -19.02 -8.18
CA GLY A 464 4.07 -18.55 -8.38
C GLY A 464 3.68 -18.38 -9.85
N ALA A 465 2.81 -17.41 -10.14
CA ALA A 465 2.23 -17.17 -11.46
C ALA A 465 2.68 -15.84 -12.08
N LEU A 466 2.92 -15.85 -13.38
CA LEU A 466 3.00 -14.65 -14.22
C LEU A 466 1.71 -14.52 -15.04
N GLU A 467 1.00 -13.40 -14.88
CA GLU A 467 -0.19 -13.07 -15.68
C GLU A 467 0.11 -11.86 -16.57
N ILE A 468 0.05 -12.05 -17.88
CA ILE A 468 0.20 -10.97 -18.84
C ILE A 468 -1.19 -10.60 -19.34
N VAL A 469 -1.58 -9.35 -19.17
CA VAL A 469 -2.93 -8.88 -19.51
C VAL A 469 -2.86 -7.83 -20.60
N ASN A 470 -3.62 -8.07 -21.68
CA ASN A 470 -3.87 -7.03 -22.68
C ASN A 470 -4.84 -6.01 -22.09
N THR A 471 -4.39 -4.77 -21.90
CA THR A 471 -5.27 -3.67 -21.52
C THR A 471 -5.90 -3.08 -22.78
N GLU A 472 -7.16 -2.61 -22.71
CA GLU A 472 -8.14 -2.37 -23.81
C GLU A 472 -7.67 -1.71 -25.13
N ASN A 473 -6.41 -1.28 -25.30
CA ASN A 473 -5.87 -0.64 -26.49
C ASN A 473 -4.54 -1.20 -27.02
N TYR A 474 -4.10 -2.39 -26.61
CA TYR A 474 -2.86 -2.95 -27.17
C TYR A 474 -3.05 -3.40 -28.62
N ALA A 475 -2.58 -2.59 -29.56
CA ALA A 475 -2.60 -2.88 -31.00
C ALA A 475 -1.54 -3.92 -31.43
N GLY A 476 -0.81 -4.51 -30.46
CA GLY A 476 0.42 -5.26 -30.73
C GLY A 476 1.55 -4.33 -31.18
N PRO A 477 2.81 -4.76 -31.10
CA PRO A 477 3.92 -3.96 -31.51
C PRO A 477 4.22 -4.20 -33.00
N ALA A 478 4.93 -3.27 -33.64
CA ALA A 478 5.33 -3.43 -35.03
C ALA A 478 6.12 -4.74 -35.21
N ALA A 479 5.87 -5.48 -36.29
CA ALA A 479 6.51 -6.77 -36.54
C ALA A 479 8.03 -6.72 -36.30
N GLY A 480 8.54 -7.58 -35.43
CA GLY A 480 9.97 -7.69 -35.09
C GLY A 480 10.46 -6.82 -33.93
N SER A 481 9.56 -6.30 -33.10
CA SER A 481 9.92 -5.64 -31.83
C SER A 481 9.79 -6.60 -30.65
N SER A 482 10.67 -6.41 -29.67
CA SER A 482 10.74 -7.18 -28.44
C SER A 482 10.18 -6.37 -27.27
N HIS A 483 9.60 -7.07 -26.30
CA HIS A 483 9.14 -6.49 -25.04
C HIS A 483 9.98 -7.03 -23.89
N ASP A 484 10.88 -6.19 -23.37
CA ASP A 484 11.70 -6.50 -22.20
C ASP A 484 10.90 -6.15 -20.93
N MET A 485 9.99 -7.04 -20.54
CA MET A 485 9.11 -6.85 -19.37
C MET A 485 9.86 -7.03 -18.06
N LEU A 486 10.85 -7.93 -18.03
CA LEU A 486 11.80 -8.10 -16.94
C LEU A 486 13.23 -7.95 -17.47
N LEU A 487 13.97 -6.99 -16.94
CA LEU A 487 15.39 -6.82 -17.20
C LEU A 487 16.16 -7.15 -15.92
N LEU A 488 17.07 -8.12 -16.01
CA LEU A 488 17.99 -8.47 -14.94
C LEU A 488 19.28 -7.66 -15.15
N GLN A 489 19.78 -7.00 -14.11
CA GLN A 489 21.05 -6.26 -14.22
C GLN A 489 22.27 -7.19 -14.28
N SER A 490 22.12 -8.45 -13.86
CA SER A 490 23.20 -9.44 -13.74
C SER A 490 22.75 -10.87 -14.11
N ALA A 491 23.50 -11.49 -15.03
CA ALA A 491 23.27 -12.82 -15.60
C ALA A 491 23.23 -14.01 -14.63
N THR A 492 23.81 -13.87 -13.43
CA THR A 492 24.03 -15.00 -12.52
C THR A 492 22.96 -15.17 -11.46
N ASP A 493 21.96 -14.29 -11.44
CA ASP A 493 21.18 -14.03 -10.23
C ASP A 493 19.69 -14.39 -10.39
N LEU A 494 19.35 -15.16 -11.42
CA LEU A 494 18.05 -15.78 -11.62
C LEU A 494 18.00 -17.19 -11.01
N VAL A 495 17.09 -17.41 -10.06
CA VAL A 495 16.83 -18.69 -9.40
C VAL A 495 15.35 -19.05 -9.55
N GLY A 496 15.04 -20.32 -9.81
CA GLY A 496 13.66 -20.80 -9.90
C GLY A 496 12.99 -20.52 -11.25
N ASP A 497 11.69 -20.82 -11.33
CA ASP A 497 10.83 -20.67 -12.52
C ASP A 497 9.41 -20.31 -12.08
N PHE A 498 8.64 -19.64 -12.94
CA PHE A 498 7.19 -19.49 -12.74
C PHE A 498 6.50 -20.87 -12.81
N GLN A 499 5.56 -21.12 -11.91
CA GLN A 499 4.72 -22.33 -11.91
C GLN A 499 3.67 -22.29 -13.02
N SER A 500 3.19 -21.09 -13.36
CA SER A 500 2.30 -20.87 -14.49
C SER A 500 2.59 -19.52 -15.15
N VAL A 501 2.40 -19.46 -16.47
CA VAL A 501 2.43 -18.21 -17.23
C VAL A 501 1.17 -18.16 -18.06
N THR A 502 0.39 -17.11 -17.90
CA THR A 502 -0.86 -16.90 -18.64
C THR A 502 -0.82 -15.59 -19.42
N TYR A 503 -1.48 -15.58 -20.57
CA TYR A 503 -1.71 -14.39 -21.37
C TYR A 503 -3.21 -14.24 -21.61
N SER A 504 -3.80 -13.15 -21.13
CA SER A 504 -5.23 -12.84 -21.26
C SER A 504 -6.14 -14.02 -20.86
N GLY A 505 -5.75 -14.75 -19.81
CA GLY A 505 -6.48 -15.90 -19.27
C GLY A 505 -6.16 -17.25 -19.92
N PHE A 506 -5.31 -17.29 -20.96
CA PHE A 506 -4.86 -18.53 -21.59
C PHE A 506 -3.48 -18.93 -21.08
N GLU A 507 -3.31 -20.18 -20.68
CA GLU A 507 -2.02 -20.72 -20.28
C GLU A 507 -1.08 -20.81 -21.49
N LEU A 508 0.12 -20.26 -21.35
CA LEU A 508 1.17 -20.33 -22.39
C LEU A 508 2.02 -21.60 -22.25
N LEU A 509 1.85 -22.36 -21.16
CA LEU A 509 2.68 -23.50 -20.79
C LEU A 509 1.91 -24.81 -20.98
N ASP A 510 2.46 -25.74 -21.76
CA ASP A 510 2.01 -27.14 -21.75
C ASP A 510 3.18 -28.13 -21.56
N GLU A 511 4.43 -27.76 -21.91
CA GLU A 511 5.61 -28.60 -21.66
C GLU A 511 6.85 -27.77 -21.28
N VAL A 512 7.26 -27.92 -20.01
CA VAL A 512 8.59 -27.65 -19.38
C VAL A 512 9.53 -26.74 -20.18
N PHE A 513 9.66 -25.49 -19.74
CA PHE A 513 10.81 -24.64 -20.11
C PHE A 513 12.10 -25.37 -19.81
N THR A 514 12.88 -25.67 -20.85
CA THR A 514 14.30 -25.93 -20.63
C THR A 514 14.98 -24.59 -20.82
N TYR A 515 15.64 -24.11 -19.77
CA TYR A 515 16.60 -23.02 -19.87
C TYR A 515 17.49 -23.32 -21.09
N VAL A 516 17.42 -22.44 -22.10
CA VAL A 516 17.84 -22.66 -23.50
C VAL A 516 16.76 -23.29 -24.42
N GLY A 517 15.87 -22.43 -24.93
CA GLY A 517 15.50 -22.43 -26.36
C GLY A 517 14.36 -23.34 -26.82
N THR A 518 13.15 -23.25 -26.23
CA THR A 518 11.95 -23.81 -26.86
C THR A 518 10.83 -22.78 -27.00
N THR A 519 10.44 -22.54 -28.25
CA THR A 519 9.32 -21.69 -28.68
C THR A 519 8.01 -22.47 -28.56
N GLY A 520 7.23 -22.23 -27.50
CA GLY A 520 5.82 -22.62 -27.45
C GLY A 520 4.96 -21.51 -28.05
N MET A 521 4.10 -21.83 -29.02
CA MET A 521 3.19 -20.85 -29.64
C MET A 521 1.97 -20.62 -28.74
N GLY A 522 1.75 -19.38 -28.30
CA GLY A 522 0.59 -18.99 -27.49
C GLY A 522 -0.72 -18.99 -28.29
N VAL A 523 -1.83 -19.24 -27.57
CA VAL A 523 -3.14 -19.62 -28.12
C VAL A 523 -3.89 -18.52 -28.89
N ASP A 524 -3.42 -17.27 -28.87
CA ASP A 524 -4.04 -16.11 -29.55
C ASP A 524 -3.15 -15.43 -30.60
N GLY A 525 -1.96 -15.96 -30.88
CA GLY A 525 -1.12 -15.48 -32.00
C GLY A 525 -0.53 -14.08 -31.81
N LEU A 526 -0.46 -13.56 -30.57
CA LEU A 526 0.21 -12.29 -30.26
C LEU A 526 1.60 -12.49 -29.66
N PHE A 527 1.98 -13.68 -29.21
CA PHE A 527 3.36 -13.97 -28.79
C PHE A 527 3.77 -15.33 -29.37
N SER A 528 4.89 -15.37 -30.10
CA SER A 528 5.44 -16.62 -30.65
C SER A 528 6.31 -17.37 -29.67
N SER A 529 6.88 -16.66 -28.69
CA SER A 529 7.75 -17.25 -27.69
C SER A 529 7.92 -16.35 -26.48
N LEU A 530 8.08 -16.98 -25.31
CA LEU A 530 8.69 -16.39 -24.13
C LEU A 530 10.16 -16.84 -24.09
N ASN A 531 11.08 -15.91 -24.27
CA ASN A 531 12.51 -16.17 -24.19
C ASN A 531 13.00 -15.75 -22.81
N VAL A 532 13.26 -16.73 -21.95
CA VAL A 532 13.97 -16.53 -20.68
C VAL A 532 15.45 -16.75 -20.95
N THR A 533 16.24 -15.69 -20.82
CA THR A 533 17.71 -15.74 -20.91
C THR A 533 18.33 -15.63 -19.53
N GLN A 534 19.67 -15.53 -19.48
CA GLN A 534 20.39 -15.19 -18.25
C GLN A 534 20.05 -13.79 -17.73
N ASP A 535 19.71 -12.87 -18.63
CA ASP A 535 19.64 -11.44 -18.34
C ASP A 535 18.23 -10.86 -18.54
N THR A 536 17.33 -11.57 -19.20
CA THR A 536 16.03 -11.03 -19.64
C THR A 536 14.94 -12.08 -19.63
N ILE A 537 13.72 -11.63 -19.34
CA ILE A 537 12.50 -12.34 -19.76
C ILE A 537 11.89 -11.50 -20.87
N GLU A 538 12.07 -11.96 -22.10
CA GLU A 538 11.60 -11.29 -23.30
C GLU A 538 10.36 -12.01 -23.82
N LEU A 539 9.26 -11.26 -23.99
CA LEU A 539 8.18 -11.71 -24.84
C LEU A 539 8.51 -11.33 -26.27
N THR A 540 8.69 -12.34 -27.11
CA THR A 540 8.77 -12.12 -28.56
C THR A 540 7.36 -12.16 -29.10
N ASN A 541 6.88 -11.01 -29.56
CA ASN A 541 5.62 -10.92 -30.29
C ASN A 541 5.65 -11.95 -31.42
N PHE A 542 4.53 -12.62 -31.63
CA PHE A 542 4.33 -13.38 -32.84
C PHE A 542 4.65 -12.43 -33.98
N LEU A 543 5.53 -12.83 -34.88
CA LEU A 543 5.71 -12.12 -36.14
C LEU A 543 4.45 -12.36 -36.98
N ALA A 544 3.30 -11.88 -36.47
CA ALA A 544 2.01 -11.76 -37.10
C ALA A 544 2.16 -10.83 -38.29
N ARG A 545 2.83 -11.32 -39.32
CA ARG A 545 2.88 -10.67 -40.62
C ARG A 545 1.46 -10.75 -41.16
N PRO A 546 0.88 -9.67 -41.68
CA PRO A 546 -0.51 -9.74 -42.11
C PRO A 546 -0.67 -10.85 -43.17
N GLY A 547 -1.36 -11.94 -42.81
CA GLY A 547 -1.44 -13.17 -43.62
C GLY A 547 -0.80 -14.42 -43.02
N ASP A 548 0.07 -14.33 -42.02
CA ASP A 548 0.73 -15.46 -41.36
C ASP A 548 -0.13 -15.91 -40.17
N ALA A 549 -0.99 -16.91 -40.38
CA ALA A 549 -1.92 -17.40 -39.36
C ALA A 549 -1.29 -18.45 -38.44
N ASN A 550 -0.20 -19.10 -38.85
CA ASN A 550 0.44 -20.17 -38.08
C ASN A 550 1.72 -19.71 -37.35
N GLY A 551 2.26 -18.53 -37.67
CA GLY A 551 3.41 -17.91 -37.00
C GLY A 551 4.77 -18.43 -37.41
N ASP A 552 4.84 -19.17 -38.50
CA ASP A 552 6.10 -19.78 -38.95
C ASP A 552 7.00 -18.79 -39.71
N ASN A 553 6.61 -17.51 -39.78
CA ASN A 553 7.26 -16.43 -40.52
C ASN A 553 7.13 -16.54 -42.05
N LEU A 554 6.35 -17.49 -42.56
CA LEU A 554 6.00 -17.64 -43.95
C LEU A 554 4.51 -17.24 -44.11
N ILE A 555 4.17 -16.74 -45.30
CA ILE A 555 2.77 -16.51 -45.67
C ILE A 555 2.50 -17.40 -46.87
N ASP A 556 2.01 -18.60 -46.59
CA ASP A 556 1.90 -19.66 -47.58
C ASP A 556 0.53 -20.36 -47.55
N ASP A 557 0.47 -21.55 -48.15
CA ASP A 557 -0.76 -22.32 -48.27
C ASP A 557 -1.24 -22.91 -46.92
N ALA A 558 -0.36 -23.03 -45.91
CA ALA A 558 -0.73 -23.44 -44.56
C ALA A 558 -1.60 -22.37 -43.88
N ASP A 559 -1.23 -21.09 -44.03
CA ASP A 559 -2.04 -19.98 -43.52
C ASP A 559 -3.38 -19.86 -44.25
N LEU A 560 -3.34 -20.06 -45.56
CA LEU A 560 -4.56 -20.10 -46.37
C LEU A 560 -5.50 -21.20 -45.91
N ALA A 561 -4.96 -22.37 -45.54
CA ALA A 561 -5.76 -23.48 -45.03
C ALA A 561 -6.43 -23.13 -43.71
N ILE A 562 -5.75 -22.42 -42.81
CA ILE A 562 -6.31 -21.94 -41.53
C ILE A 562 -7.43 -20.92 -41.78
N LEU A 563 -7.16 -19.90 -42.61
CA LEU A 563 -8.14 -18.88 -42.98
C LEU A 563 -9.37 -19.51 -43.64
N THR A 564 -9.15 -20.44 -44.59
CA THR A 564 -10.24 -21.09 -45.32
C THR A 564 -11.09 -21.97 -44.40
N SER A 565 -10.47 -22.63 -43.42
CA SER A 565 -11.17 -23.48 -42.44
C SER A 565 -12.07 -22.70 -41.48
N ASN A 566 -11.81 -21.40 -41.31
CA ASN A 566 -12.56 -20.51 -40.44
C ASN A 566 -13.35 -19.42 -41.18
N ARG A 567 -13.37 -19.46 -42.52
CA ARG A 567 -14.01 -18.46 -43.35
C ARG A 567 -15.47 -18.21 -42.96
N PHE A 568 -15.81 -16.94 -42.80
CA PHE A 568 -17.10 -16.39 -42.38
C PHE A 568 -17.57 -16.82 -40.99
N ARG A 569 -16.66 -17.29 -40.12
CA ARG A 569 -16.94 -17.47 -38.70
C ARG A 569 -16.80 -16.14 -37.97
N ALA A 570 -17.59 -15.97 -36.92
CA ALA A 570 -17.45 -14.87 -35.96
C ALA A 570 -16.79 -15.41 -34.68
N GLY A 571 -16.22 -14.50 -33.88
CA GLY A 571 -15.41 -14.89 -32.71
C GLY A 571 -14.09 -15.55 -33.12
N THR A 572 -13.60 -15.18 -34.30
CA THR A 572 -12.27 -15.56 -34.78
C THR A 572 -11.24 -14.55 -34.29
N ASN A 573 -9.98 -14.96 -34.35
CA ASN A 573 -8.78 -14.24 -33.95
C ASN A 573 -7.68 -14.47 -35.02
N TRP A 574 -6.48 -13.95 -34.78
CA TRP A 574 -5.37 -14.06 -35.72
C TRP A 574 -5.04 -15.50 -36.13
N THR A 575 -4.96 -16.42 -35.16
CA THR A 575 -4.65 -17.85 -35.37
C THR A 575 -5.77 -18.62 -36.07
N THR A 576 -6.92 -17.98 -36.27
CA THR A 576 -8.02 -18.49 -37.09
C THR A 576 -8.23 -17.69 -38.37
N GLY A 577 -7.26 -16.84 -38.73
CA GLY A 577 -7.21 -16.11 -40.00
C GLY A 577 -7.95 -14.77 -40.03
N ASP A 578 -8.29 -14.19 -38.87
CA ASP A 578 -8.76 -12.80 -38.75
C ASP A 578 -7.55 -11.86 -38.63
N PHE A 579 -7.08 -11.36 -39.77
CA PHE A 579 -5.86 -10.55 -39.90
C PHE A 579 -6.11 -9.04 -39.77
N ASN A 580 -7.37 -8.61 -39.62
CA ASN A 580 -7.72 -7.20 -39.36
C ASN A 580 -8.31 -6.96 -37.96
N SER A 581 -8.47 -8.02 -37.17
CA SER A 581 -8.99 -8.00 -35.81
C SER A 581 -10.41 -7.44 -35.69
N ASP A 582 -11.26 -7.64 -36.71
CA ASP A 582 -12.67 -7.23 -36.66
C ASP A 582 -13.61 -8.29 -36.03
N GLY A 583 -13.03 -9.38 -35.51
CA GLY A 583 -13.70 -10.48 -34.83
C GLY A 583 -14.32 -11.50 -35.80
N ARG A 584 -13.96 -11.42 -37.10
CA ARG A 584 -14.47 -12.28 -38.18
C ARG A 584 -13.41 -12.57 -39.24
N THR A 585 -13.21 -13.84 -39.56
CA THR A 585 -12.40 -14.25 -40.71
C THR A 585 -13.22 -14.10 -41.99
N ASP A 586 -13.04 -13.05 -42.79
CA ASP A 586 -13.82 -12.79 -44.01
C ASP A 586 -12.97 -12.48 -45.27
N VAL A 587 -13.57 -11.82 -46.26
CA VAL A 587 -12.90 -11.48 -47.53
C VAL A 587 -11.82 -10.41 -47.33
N ARG A 588 -11.94 -9.55 -46.31
CA ARG A 588 -10.94 -8.55 -45.94
C ARG A 588 -9.65 -9.24 -45.49
N ASP A 589 -9.76 -10.28 -44.69
CA ASP A 589 -8.60 -11.07 -44.25
C ASP A 589 -7.98 -11.84 -45.41
N PHE A 590 -8.80 -12.42 -46.28
CA PHE A 590 -8.27 -13.03 -47.50
C PHE A 590 -7.51 -12.03 -48.36
N ASN A 591 -7.98 -10.78 -48.47
CA ASN A 591 -7.27 -9.73 -49.19
C ASN A 591 -5.95 -9.35 -48.51
N ILE A 592 -5.89 -9.41 -47.17
CA ILE A 592 -4.65 -9.25 -46.41
C ILE A 592 -3.69 -10.40 -46.74
N TRP A 593 -4.08 -11.65 -46.52
CA TRP A 593 -3.26 -12.82 -46.88
C TRP A 593 -2.78 -12.76 -48.33
N ASN A 594 -3.69 -12.51 -49.28
CA ASN A 594 -3.36 -12.50 -50.69
C ASN A 594 -2.42 -11.35 -51.10
N LYS A 595 -2.41 -10.24 -50.35
CA LYS A 595 -1.48 -9.14 -50.55
C LYS A 595 -0.06 -9.50 -50.13
N PHE A 596 0.10 -10.36 -49.11
CA PHE A 596 1.39 -10.69 -48.51
C PHE A 596 1.87 -12.12 -48.79
N LYS A 597 1.05 -12.97 -49.42
CA LYS A 597 1.44 -14.34 -49.77
C LYS A 597 2.76 -14.38 -50.54
N PHE A 598 3.61 -15.34 -50.18
CA PHE A 598 4.95 -15.54 -50.71
C PHE A 598 5.96 -14.41 -50.40
N THR A 599 5.66 -13.51 -49.46
CA THR A 599 6.68 -12.59 -48.94
C THR A 599 7.45 -13.27 -47.82
N THR A 600 8.71 -13.65 -48.07
CA THR A 600 9.64 -14.11 -47.02
C THR A 600 10.33 -12.90 -46.37
N VAL A 601 10.56 -12.92 -45.05
CA VAL A 601 11.49 -11.95 -44.41
C VAL A 601 12.84 -12.19 -45.05
N GLY A 602 13.55 -11.12 -45.39
CA GLY A 602 14.79 -11.17 -46.13
C GLY A 602 15.70 -12.34 -45.73
N ALA A 603 15.90 -13.27 -46.67
CA ALA A 603 17.27 -13.45 -47.09
C ALA A 603 17.74 -12.03 -47.42
N ALA A 604 18.47 -11.38 -46.49
CA ALA A 604 19.21 -10.17 -46.80
C ALA A 604 19.81 -10.44 -48.16
N ALA A 605 19.45 -9.65 -49.18
CA ALA A 605 19.97 -9.86 -50.52
C ALA A 605 21.48 -9.83 -50.33
N SER A 606 22.11 -11.01 -50.28
CA SER A 606 23.55 -11.10 -50.12
C SER A 606 24.03 -10.26 -51.28
N SER A 607 24.67 -9.12 -51.01
CA SER A 607 25.09 -8.19 -52.04
C SER A 607 25.80 -9.04 -53.07
N VAL A 608 25.13 -9.32 -54.20
CA VAL A 608 25.71 -10.17 -55.22
C VAL A 608 26.92 -9.37 -55.65
N PRO A 609 28.15 -9.86 -55.46
CA PRO A 609 29.31 -9.09 -55.87
C PRO A 609 29.11 -8.79 -57.34
N GLU A 610 28.91 -7.52 -57.67
CA GLU A 610 28.78 -7.13 -59.06
C GLU A 610 30.04 -7.66 -59.74
N PRO A 611 29.92 -8.46 -60.81
CA PRO A 611 31.10 -8.93 -61.51
C PRO A 611 31.91 -7.69 -61.85
N THR A 612 33.16 -7.65 -61.38
CA THR A 612 34.09 -6.54 -61.62
C THR A 612 34.20 -6.32 -63.12
N SER A 613 33.31 -5.49 -63.65
CA SER A 613 33.11 -5.32 -65.09
C SER A 613 34.29 -4.57 -65.71
N MET A 614 35.19 -4.03 -64.88
CA MET A 614 36.47 -3.49 -65.28
C MET A 614 37.46 -4.56 -65.81
N THR A 615 37.33 -5.84 -65.45
CA THR A 615 38.29 -6.86 -65.92
C THR A 615 38.01 -7.33 -67.35
N LEU A 616 36.80 -7.11 -67.89
CA LEU A 616 36.47 -7.49 -69.27
C LEU A 616 36.91 -6.45 -70.32
N LEU A 617 37.28 -5.22 -69.90
CA LEU A 617 37.72 -4.16 -70.83
C LEU A 617 39.23 -4.21 -71.15
N VAL A 618 40.02 -5.05 -70.48
CA VAL A 618 41.49 -5.10 -70.65
C VAL A 618 41.96 -6.25 -71.56
N VAL A 619 41.07 -7.10 -72.08
CA VAL A 619 41.44 -8.26 -72.93
C VAL A 619 41.11 -8.04 -74.42
N THR A 620 40.81 -6.81 -74.85
CA THR A 620 40.54 -6.50 -76.27
C THR A 620 41.46 -5.42 -76.88
N ALA A 621 42.68 -5.25 -76.37
CA ALA A 621 43.73 -4.46 -77.03
C ALA A 621 44.95 -5.32 -77.40
#